data_AF-A0A354BH55-F1
#
_entry.id   AF-A0A354BH55-F1
#
_cell.length_a   1.000
_cell.length_b   1.000
_cell.length_c   1.000
_cell.angle_alpha   90.00
_cell.angle_beta   90.00
_cell.angle_gamma   90.00
#
_symmetry.space_group_name_H-M   'P 1'
#
loop_
_entity.id
_entity.type
_entity.pdbx_description
1 polymer ?
#
loop_
_entity_poly.entity_id
_entity_poly.type
_entity_poly.pdbx_seq_one_letter_code
_entity_poly.pdbx_strand_id
1 'polypeptide(L)'
;MVLRWFVLVCFLGGGFLWPMNADAVRIKDIGAIEGVRENQLLGYGLVVGLDSTGDRVIGGQFTIQAMMSMLNKMGVHLVIDPIQLLTRNIASVMVTAKLPPFSKPGMTLDAVVSSMANAKSLQGGTLLLTPLKAANQQVFAVAQGPVSIGGFLGGTGGAGGATVAKNHQAAGVVPSGAIIEKELPVDIDSWET
;
A
#
# COMPACT_ATOMS: atom_id res chain seq x y z
N MET A 1 -25.09 -35.38 -69.09
CA MET A 1 -25.41 -33.95 -68.84
C MET A 1 -25.40 -33.56 -67.35
N VAL A 2 -25.54 -34.50 -66.41
CA VAL A 2 -25.63 -34.24 -64.95
C VAL A 2 -24.26 -34.05 -64.26
N LEU A 3 -23.18 -34.66 -64.78
CA LEU A 3 -21.85 -34.62 -64.15
C LEU A 3 -21.14 -33.26 -64.26
N ARG A 4 -21.47 -32.46 -65.29
CA ARG A 4 -20.92 -31.10 -65.50
C ARG A 4 -21.49 -30.07 -64.52
N TRP A 5 -22.67 -30.32 -63.97
CA TRP A 5 -23.34 -29.40 -63.05
C TRP A 5 -22.87 -29.60 -61.61
N PHE A 6 -22.49 -30.84 -61.24
CA PHE A 6 -21.95 -31.15 -59.91
C PHE A 6 -20.56 -30.54 -59.67
N VAL A 7 -19.69 -30.52 -60.68
CA VAL A 7 -18.36 -29.90 -60.60
C VAL A 7 -18.46 -28.36 -60.47
N LEU A 8 -19.52 -27.76 -61.02
CA LEU A 8 -19.74 -26.31 -60.98
C LEU A 8 -20.34 -25.85 -59.64
N VAL A 9 -21.11 -26.70 -58.96
CA VAL A 9 -21.63 -26.43 -57.60
C VAL A 9 -20.53 -26.55 -56.54
N CYS A 10 -19.55 -27.45 -56.72
CA CYS A 10 -18.38 -27.50 -55.84
C CYS A 10 -17.42 -26.31 -56.01
N PHE A 11 -17.38 -25.67 -57.19
CA PHE A 11 -16.53 -24.49 -57.43
C PHE A 11 -17.18 -23.17 -56.97
N LEU A 12 -18.51 -23.11 -56.84
CA LEU A 12 -19.24 -21.95 -56.30
C LEU A 12 -19.39 -21.99 -54.76
N GLY A 13 -19.13 -23.12 -54.11
CA GLY A 13 -19.10 -23.25 -52.65
C GLY A 13 -17.76 -22.86 -52.00
N GLY A 14 -16.71 -22.61 -52.78
CA GLY A 14 -15.33 -22.42 -52.28
C GLY A 14 -14.95 -20.99 -51.86
N GLY A 15 -15.89 -20.06 -51.77
CA GLY A 15 -15.58 -18.63 -51.72
C GLY A 15 -15.88 -17.89 -50.42
N PHE A 16 -16.31 -18.54 -49.33
CA PHE A 16 -16.50 -17.85 -48.05
C PHE A 16 -15.21 -17.87 -47.24
N LEU A 17 -14.26 -17.02 -47.66
CA LEU A 17 -13.11 -16.64 -46.85
C LEU A 17 -13.62 -15.77 -45.69
N TRP A 18 -14.05 -16.41 -44.61
CA TRP A 18 -14.23 -15.70 -43.34
C TRP A 18 -12.90 -15.05 -42.97
N PRO A 19 -12.86 -13.75 -42.64
CA PRO A 19 -11.67 -13.14 -42.11
C PRO A 19 -11.33 -13.86 -40.79
N MET A 20 -10.25 -14.63 -40.78
CA MET A 20 -9.64 -15.07 -39.53
C MET A 20 -9.23 -13.80 -38.80
N ASN A 21 -9.92 -13.49 -37.70
CA ASN A 21 -9.49 -12.45 -36.78
C ASN A 21 -8.11 -12.87 -36.27
N ALA A 22 -7.09 -12.14 -36.70
CA ALA A 22 -5.74 -12.29 -36.18
C ALA A 22 -5.76 -11.75 -34.75
N ASP A 23 -5.68 -12.66 -33.79
CA ASP A 23 -5.61 -12.31 -32.37
C ASP A 23 -4.19 -11.77 -32.10
N ALA A 24 -4.04 -10.46 -32.23
CA ALA A 24 -2.79 -9.77 -31.97
C ALA A 24 -2.60 -9.66 -30.45
N VAL A 25 -2.14 -10.74 -29.84
CA VAL A 25 -1.75 -10.74 -28.43
C VAL A 25 -0.49 -9.90 -28.31
N ARG A 26 -0.53 -8.86 -27.47
CA ARG A 26 0.63 -7.96 -27.33
C ARG A 26 1.71 -8.73 -26.57
N ILE A 27 2.98 -8.55 -26.94
CA ILE A 27 4.12 -9.23 -26.29
C ILE A 27 4.13 -8.98 -24.76
N LYS A 28 3.67 -7.81 -24.31
CA LYS A 28 3.48 -7.48 -22.88
C LYS A 28 2.44 -8.34 -22.15
N ASP A 29 1.56 -9.02 -22.88
CA ASP A 29 0.50 -9.87 -22.34
C ASP A 29 0.93 -11.36 -22.28
N ILE A 30 2.07 -11.72 -22.88
CA ILE A 30 2.57 -13.12 -23.00
C ILE A 30 3.86 -13.36 -22.21
N GLY A 31 4.64 -12.31 -21.92
CA GLY A 31 5.92 -12.41 -21.22
C GLY A 31 5.98 -11.54 -19.96
N ALA A 32 6.29 -12.16 -18.83
CA ALA A 32 6.83 -11.44 -17.68
C ALA A 32 8.36 -11.36 -17.84
N ILE A 33 8.95 -10.20 -17.56
CA ILE A 33 10.40 -10.03 -17.60
C ILE A 33 10.98 -10.76 -16.38
N GLU A 34 11.81 -11.78 -16.62
CA GLU A 34 12.46 -12.58 -15.58
C GLU A 34 13.42 -11.70 -14.76
N GLY A 35 13.21 -11.54 -13.45
CA GLY A 35 14.02 -10.62 -12.60
C GLY A 35 13.32 -9.30 -12.24
N VAL A 36 12.15 -9.02 -12.80
CA VAL A 36 11.31 -7.89 -12.39
C VAL A 36 10.57 -8.25 -11.09
N ARG A 37 11.02 -7.67 -9.98
CA ARG A 37 10.47 -7.91 -8.64
C ARG A 37 9.85 -6.63 -8.07
N GLU A 38 8.70 -6.78 -7.42
CA GLU A 38 8.16 -5.73 -6.55
C GLU A 38 9.10 -5.54 -5.36
N ASN A 39 9.47 -4.28 -5.09
CA ASN A 39 10.27 -3.95 -3.92
C ASN A 39 9.36 -3.50 -2.79
N GLN A 40 9.58 -4.03 -1.59
CA GLN A 40 8.86 -3.58 -0.41
C GLN A 40 9.60 -2.39 0.19
N LEU A 41 8.84 -1.33 0.44
CA LEU A 41 9.32 -0.16 1.16
C LEU A 41 8.80 -0.22 2.59
N LEU A 42 9.67 0.13 3.54
CA LEU A 42 9.40 0.10 4.97
C LEU A 42 9.67 1.47 5.57
N GLY A 43 8.78 1.94 6.42
CA GLY A 43 8.94 3.18 7.17
C GLY A 43 8.39 3.07 8.58
N TYR A 44 8.97 3.84 9.48
CA TYR A 44 8.48 4.00 10.85
C TYR A 44 7.80 5.35 10.96
N GLY A 45 6.51 5.33 11.28
CA GLY A 45 5.65 6.51 11.26
C GLY A 45 4.92 6.73 12.56
N LEU A 46 4.19 7.83 12.59
CA LEU A 46 3.28 8.21 13.69
C LEU A 46 1.90 8.49 13.10
N VAL A 47 0.88 7.92 13.73
CA VAL A 47 -0.52 8.23 13.45
C VAL A 47 -1.06 9.05 14.60
N VAL A 48 -1.69 10.19 14.28
CA VAL A 48 -2.25 11.14 15.25
C VAL A 48 -3.75 11.32 15.04
N GLY A 49 -4.45 11.84 16.04
CA GLY A 49 -5.89 12.09 15.97
C GLY A 49 -6.74 10.86 16.28
N LEU A 50 -6.22 9.93 17.08
CA LEU A 50 -6.93 8.73 17.51
C LEU A 50 -7.84 9.04 18.71
N ASP A 51 -9.07 8.50 18.71
CA ASP A 51 -10.03 8.74 19.78
C ASP A 51 -9.73 7.88 21.03
N SER A 52 -8.65 8.19 21.73
CA SER A 52 -8.20 7.44 22.91
C SER A 52 -7.87 5.96 22.66
N THR A 53 -7.62 5.57 21.41
CA THR A 53 -7.25 4.21 20.98
C THR A 53 -5.78 4.02 20.61
N GLY A 54 -4.95 5.05 20.72
CA GLY A 54 -3.51 5.02 20.49
C GLY A 54 -2.71 4.29 21.57
N ASP A 55 -1.39 4.44 21.52
CA ASP A 55 -0.46 3.66 22.34
C ASP A 55 -0.61 3.95 23.83
N ARG A 56 -0.48 2.88 24.63
CA ARG A 56 -0.35 2.99 26.08
C ARG A 56 1.12 3.24 26.45
N VAL A 57 1.33 4.06 27.47
CA VAL A 57 2.65 4.41 28.03
C VAL A 57 3.56 3.21 28.29
N ILE A 58 2.99 2.06 28.68
CA ILE A 58 3.73 0.82 29.01
C ILE A 58 4.33 0.11 27.76
N GLY A 59 4.17 0.66 26.54
CA GLY A 59 4.82 0.18 25.32
C GLY A 59 5.36 1.28 24.38
N GLY A 60 5.25 2.55 24.77
CA GLY A 60 5.53 3.71 23.91
C GLY A 60 6.96 4.26 23.97
N GLN A 61 7.93 3.51 24.52
CA GLN A 61 9.30 4.01 24.74
C GLN A 61 9.96 4.54 23.46
N PHE A 62 9.74 3.87 22.32
CA PHE A 62 10.24 4.32 21.02
C PHE A 62 9.51 5.57 20.49
N THR A 63 8.19 5.65 20.73
CA THR A 63 7.35 6.82 20.41
C THR A 63 7.80 8.07 21.18
N ILE A 64 8.15 7.91 22.47
CA ILE A 64 8.71 9.00 23.30
C ILE A 64 10.02 9.50 22.69
N GLN A 65 10.95 8.60 22.39
CA GLN A 65 12.26 8.96 21.86
C GLN A 65 12.18 9.66 20.50
N ALA A 66 11.29 9.18 19.61
CA ALA A 66 11.03 9.81 18.31
C ALA A 66 10.43 11.21 18.47
N MET A 67 9.45 11.38 19.36
CA MET A 67 8.80 12.67 19.62
C MET A 67 9.75 13.68 20.29
N MET A 68 10.58 13.23 21.24
CA MET A 68 11.64 14.04 21.84
C MET A 68 12.64 14.51 20.79
N SER A 69 13.09 13.61 19.92
CA SER A 69 14.03 13.94 18.85
C SER A 69 13.46 14.98 17.88
N MET A 70 12.15 14.92 17.62
CA MET A 70 11.45 15.87 16.77
C MET A 70 11.27 17.24 17.45
N LEU A 71 10.85 17.26 18.72
CA LEU A 71 10.65 18.50 19.47
C LEU A 71 11.95 19.24 19.76
N ASN A 72 13.04 18.50 20.04
CA ASN A 72 14.39 19.06 20.14
C ASN A 72 14.83 19.68 18.80
N LYS A 73 14.55 19.03 17.67
CA LYS A 73 14.84 19.60 16.33
C LYS A 73 13.99 20.83 16.00
N MET A 74 12.82 20.98 16.61
CA MET A 74 11.95 22.16 16.47
C MET A 74 12.20 23.24 17.54
N GLY A 75 13.22 23.09 18.38
CA GLY A 75 13.62 24.09 19.38
C GLY A 75 12.71 24.16 20.63
N VAL A 76 11.83 23.18 20.83
CA VAL A 76 10.91 23.12 21.96
C VAL A 76 11.53 22.23 23.06
N HIS A 77 12.08 22.86 24.09
CA HIS A 77 12.55 22.16 25.28
C HIS A 77 11.37 21.86 26.21
N LEU A 78 10.94 20.61 26.28
CA LEU A 78 9.89 20.18 27.19
C LEU A 78 10.45 19.97 28.60
N VAL A 79 9.94 20.72 29.58
CA VAL A 79 10.25 20.60 31.01
C VAL A 79 9.29 19.60 31.73
N ILE A 80 8.49 18.84 30.98
CA ILE A 80 7.38 18.03 31.51
C ILE A 80 7.64 16.53 31.27
N ASP A 81 7.20 15.70 32.22
CA ASP A 81 7.31 14.24 32.18
C ASP A 81 6.78 13.63 30.85
N PRO A 82 7.61 12.95 30.06
CA PRO A 82 7.27 12.47 28.69
C PRO A 82 6.10 11.49 28.65
N ILE A 83 5.85 10.84 29.78
CA ILE A 83 4.80 9.85 30.02
C ILE A 83 3.40 10.44 29.87
N GLN A 84 3.22 11.75 30.16
CA GLN A 84 1.91 12.40 30.11
C GLN A 84 1.51 12.86 28.70
N LEU A 85 2.48 13.01 27.78
CA LEU A 85 2.24 13.38 26.38
C LEU A 85 1.80 12.20 25.51
N LEU A 86 2.09 10.96 25.94
CA LEU A 86 1.63 9.69 25.36
C LEU A 86 0.15 9.41 25.67
N THR A 87 -0.70 10.45 25.58
CA THR A 87 -2.14 10.24 25.58
C THR A 87 -2.48 9.29 24.43
N ARG A 88 -3.51 8.47 24.61
CA ARG A 88 -3.99 7.47 23.65
C ARG A 88 -4.52 8.09 22.33
N ASN A 89 -4.03 9.26 21.95
CA ASN A 89 -4.31 10.02 20.75
C ASN A 89 -3.24 9.81 19.66
N ILE A 90 -2.11 9.19 19.99
CA ILE A 90 -0.99 8.93 19.07
C ILE A 90 -0.65 7.44 19.09
N ALA A 91 -0.32 6.87 17.93
CA ALA A 91 0.20 5.51 17.78
C ALA A 91 1.48 5.49 16.95
N SER A 92 2.47 4.71 17.38
CA SER A 92 3.62 4.33 16.56
C SER A 92 3.23 3.22 15.61
N VAL A 93 3.55 3.43 14.34
CA VAL A 93 3.13 2.54 13.26
C VAL A 93 4.29 2.16 12.35
N MET A 94 4.20 0.95 11.80
CA MET A 94 5.00 0.49 10.69
C MET A 94 4.20 0.74 9.42
N VAL A 95 4.84 1.39 8.46
CA VAL A 95 4.26 1.67 7.15
C VAL A 95 4.97 0.81 6.13
N THR A 96 4.22 0.09 5.33
CA THR A 96 4.72 -0.74 4.24
C THR A 96 4.04 -0.35 2.95
N ALA A 97 4.80 -0.16 1.88
CA ALA A 97 4.27 0.05 0.55
C ALA A 97 4.95 -0.88 -0.44
N LYS A 98 4.25 -1.25 -1.50
CA LYS A 98 4.81 -2.03 -2.61
C LYS A 98 5.20 -1.07 -3.72
N LEU A 99 6.48 -1.05 -4.05
CA LEU A 99 7.02 -0.26 -5.16
C LEU A 99 7.01 -1.15 -6.41
N PRO A 100 6.12 -0.88 -7.38
CA PRO A 100 6.11 -1.61 -8.63
C PRO A 100 7.40 -1.34 -9.41
N PRO A 101 7.82 -2.29 -10.24
CA PRO A 101 8.93 -2.08 -11.15
C PRO A 101 8.61 -0.96 -12.15
N PHE A 102 9.64 -0.22 -12.58
CA PHE A 102 9.51 0.91 -13.52
C PHE A 102 8.62 2.07 -13.03
N SER A 103 8.50 2.22 -11.71
CA SER A 103 7.80 3.34 -11.07
C SER A 103 8.47 4.68 -11.35
N LYS A 104 7.67 5.70 -11.71
CA LYS A 104 8.16 7.07 -11.94
C LYS A 104 7.96 7.96 -10.71
N PRO A 105 8.82 8.97 -10.50
CA PRO A 105 8.57 10.00 -9.50
C PRO A 105 7.21 10.69 -9.72
N GLY A 106 6.49 10.97 -8.63
CA GLY A 106 5.16 11.56 -8.64
C GLY A 106 4.00 10.56 -8.76
N MET A 107 4.26 9.27 -8.99
CA MET A 107 3.22 8.25 -8.89
C MET A 107 2.84 8.01 -7.44
N THR A 108 1.55 7.76 -7.20
CA THR A 108 1.00 7.43 -5.88
C THR A 108 0.86 5.93 -5.70
N LEU A 109 1.09 5.45 -4.48
CA LEU A 109 1.01 4.07 -4.05
C LEU A 109 0.13 3.98 -2.79
N ASP A 110 -0.48 2.81 -2.61
CA ASP A 110 -1.17 2.50 -1.36
C ASP A 110 -0.15 2.12 -0.29
N ALA A 111 -0.30 2.69 0.90
CA ALA A 111 0.54 2.39 2.05
C ALA A 111 -0.28 1.63 3.10
N VAL A 112 0.19 0.44 3.47
CA VAL A 112 -0.38 -0.33 4.58
C VAL A 112 0.25 0.18 5.87
N VAL A 113 -0.57 0.46 6.87
CA VAL A 113 -0.16 0.99 8.16
C VAL A 113 -0.58 0.01 9.24
N SER A 114 0.38 -0.42 10.06
CA SER A 114 0.14 -1.36 11.16
C SER A 114 0.67 -0.79 12.46
N SER A 115 -0.13 -0.83 13.52
CA SER A 115 0.32 -0.46 14.86
C SER A 115 1.51 -1.33 15.29
N MET A 116 2.59 -0.71 15.76
CA MET A 116 3.77 -1.42 16.26
C MET A 116 3.72 -1.72 17.75
N ALA A 117 3.06 -0.86 18.53
CA ALA A 117 3.00 -0.99 19.97
C ALA A 117 1.61 -1.47 20.41
N ASN A 118 0.86 -0.63 21.14
CA ASN A 118 -0.32 -1.07 21.90
C ASN A 118 -1.59 -0.26 21.55
N ALA A 119 -1.67 0.29 20.34
CA ALA A 119 -2.87 0.93 19.84
C ALA A 119 -4.00 -0.11 19.65
N LYS A 120 -5.17 0.20 20.19
CA LYS A 120 -6.40 -0.60 20.05
C LYS A 120 -7.02 -0.45 18.66
N SER A 121 -6.94 0.75 18.08
CA SER A 121 -7.51 1.06 16.77
C SER A 121 -6.78 2.24 16.14
N LEU A 122 -6.55 2.16 14.83
CA LEU A 122 -6.04 3.26 14.00
C LEU A 122 -7.16 4.07 13.33
N GLN A 123 -8.43 3.77 13.65
CA GLN A 123 -9.60 4.45 13.08
C GLN A 123 -9.57 5.96 13.33
N GLY A 124 -9.85 6.74 12.28
CA GLY A 124 -9.91 8.21 12.37
C GLY A 124 -8.55 8.88 12.48
N GLY A 125 -7.47 8.11 12.55
CA GLY A 125 -6.11 8.62 12.62
C GLY A 125 -5.60 9.13 11.28
N THR A 126 -4.61 10.02 11.34
CA THR A 126 -3.86 10.52 10.18
C THR A 126 -2.39 10.15 10.33
N LEU A 127 -1.83 9.48 9.32
CA LEU A 127 -0.41 9.19 9.21
C LEU A 127 0.34 10.50 8.91
N LEU A 128 1.29 10.83 9.77
CA LEU A 128 2.25 11.91 9.52
C LEU A 128 3.26 11.51 8.46
N LEU A 129 3.85 12.53 7.82
CA LEU A 129 4.86 12.35 6.78
C LEU A 129 5.92 11.34 7.21
N THR A 130 5.95 10.19 6.53
CA THR A 130 6.77 9.04 6.87
C THR A 130 7.61 8.63 5.66
N PRO A 131 8.95 8.75 5.71
CA PRO A 131 9.81 8.29 4.63
C PRO A 131 9.82 6.75 4.57
N LEU A 132 9.62 6.20 3.37
CA LEU A 132 9.65 4.77 3.10
C LEU A 132 10.97 4.40 2.42
N LYS A 133 11.69 3.46 3.04
CA LYS A 133 13.01 2.99 2.62
C LYS A 133 12.93 1.60 2.03
N ALA A 134 13.72 1.34 0.99
CA ALA A 134 13.92 -0.03 0.50
C ALA A 134 14.99 -0.75 1.35
N ALA A 135 15.26 -2.02 1.03
CA ALA A 135 16.27 -2.84 1.72
C ALA A 135 17.68 -2.22 1.68
N ASN A 136 17.99 -1.39 0.69
CA ASN A 136 19.24 -0.64 0.57
C ASN A 136 19.30 0.63 1.45
N GLN A 137 18.31 0.83 2.34
CA GLN A 137 18.17 1.98 3.25
C GLN A 137 17.97 3.35 2.59
N GLN A 138 17.84 3.41 1.26
CA GLN A 138 17.53 4.64 0.55
C GLN A 138 16.02 4.89 0.58
N VAL A 139 15.64 6.18 0.71
CA VAL A 139 14.24 6.61 0.66
C VAL A 139 13.80 6.67 -0.80
N PHE A 140 12.74 5.94 -1.13
CA PHE A 140 12.16 5.92 -2.48
C PHE A 140 10.78 6.56 -2.56
N ALA A 141 10.04 6.55 -1.46
CA ALA A 141 8.71 7.13 -1.38
C ALA A 141 8.48 7.78 -0.02
N VAL A 142 7.48 8.66 0.07
CA VAL A 142 7.04 9.30 1.30
C VAL A 142 5.55 9.05 1.45
N ALA A 143 5.14 8.51 2.59
CA ALA A 143 3.73 8.23 2.90
C ALA A 143 3.15 9.25 3.87
N GLN A 144 1.95 9.74 3.56
CA GLN A 144 1.18 10.63 4.43
C GLN A 144 -0.31 10.49 4.10
N GLY A 145 -1.18 10.70 5.09
CA GLY A 145 -2.62 10.87 4.84
C GLY A 145 -3.52 10.20 5.87
N PRO A 146 -4.84 10.30 5.67
CA PRO A 146 -5.82 9.68 6.56
C PRO A 146 -5.73 8.15 6.48
N VAL A 147 -5.75 7.49 7.64
CA VAL A 147 -5.74 6.02 7.72
C VAL A 147 -7.16 5.50 7.62
N SER A 148 -7.40 4.66 6.62
CA SER A 148 -8.65 3.93 6.44
C SER A 148 -8.49 2.51 6.98
N ILE A 149 -9.35 2.09 7.91
CA ILE A 149 -9.33 0.71 8.42
C ILE A 149 -10.47 -0.12 7.82
N GLY A 150 -10.17 -1.39 7.53
CA GLY A 150 -11.16 -2.33 7.03
C GLY A 150 -11.96 -2.93 8.19
N GLY A 151 -12.89 -2.18 8.80
CA GLY A 151 -13.72 -2.69 9.89
C GLY A 151 -14.65 -1.63 10.46
N PHE A 152 -15.91 -1.99 10.66
CA PHE A 152 -16.93 -1.14 11.27
C PHE A 152 -17.27 -1.68 12.66
N LEU A 153 -17.27 -0.81 13.67
CA LEU A 153 -17.95 -1.07 14.93
C LEU A 153 -19.46 -0.96 14.69
N GLY A 154 -20.06 -2.07 14.27
CA GLY A 154 -21.49 -2.19 14.09
C GLY A 154 -22.26 -2.23 15.40
N GLY A 155 -22.60 -1.06 15.92
CA GLY A 155 -23.75 -0.84 16.79
C GLY A 155 -23.63 -1.29 18.25
N THR A 156 -24.19 -0.49 19.14
CA THR A 156 -24.64 -0.94 20.46
C THR A 156 -25.66 -2.07 20.26
N GLY A 157 -25.25 -3.31 20.53
CA GLY A 157 -26.17 -4.43 20.55
C GLY A 157 -27.28 -4.17 21.57
N GLY A 158 -28.52 -4.05 21.09
CA GLY A 158 -29.69 -3.98 21.98
C GLY A 158 -29.77 -5.21 22.88
N ALA A 159 -30.25 -5.02 24.11
CA ALA A 159 -30.66 -5.97 25.17
C ALA A 159 -29.90 -7.33 25.38
N GLY A 160 -28.83 -7.62 24.65
CA GLY A 160 -28.12 -8.91 24.65
C GLY A 160 -26.61 -8.83 24.37
N GLY A 161 -26.04 -7.63 24.30
CA GLY A 161 -24.63 -7.37 24.63
C GLY A 161 -23.52 -8.03 23.79
N ALA A 162 -23.81 -8.64 22.64
CA ALA A 162 -22.76 -9.20 21.78
C ALA A 162 -22.18 -8.13 20.84
N THR A 163 -21.12 -7.44 21.26
CA THR A 163 -20.29 -6.64 20.36
C THR A 163 -19.50 -7.58 19.44
N VAL A 164 -19.96 -7.77 18.21
CA VAL A 164 -19.23 -8.58 17.22
C VAL A 164 -18.17 -7.70 16.56
N ALA A 165 -16.98 -7.66 17.16
CA ALA A 165 -15.80 -7.07 16.54
C ALA A 165 -15.34 -7.99 15.38
N LYS A 166 -15.94 -7.82 14.21
CA LYS A 166 -15.49 -8.47 12.98
C LYS A 166 -14.50 -7.51 12.33
N ASN A 167 -13.19 -7.74 12.54
CA ASN A 167 -12.01 -7.26 11.79
C ASN A 167 -10.85 -6.72 12.66
N HIS A 168 -9.66 -6.65 12.05
CA HIS A 168 -8.40 -6.19 12.64
C HIS A 168 -8.33 -4.66 12.66
N GLN A 169 -8.53 -4.03 13.83
CA GLN A 169 -8.63 -2.58 13.98
C GLN A 169 -7.27 -1.86 14.11
N ALA A 170 -6.22 -2.64 14.41
CA ALA A 170 -4.84 -2.14 14.60
C ALA A 170 -4.05 -2.00 13.29
N ALA A 171 -4.64 -2.36 12.15
CA ALA A 171 -4.06 -2.18 10.83
C ALA A 171 -5.05 -1.43 9.90
N GLY A 172 -4.51 -0.63 9.01
CA GLY A 172 -5.24 0.15 8.03
C GLY A 172 -4.43 0.36 6.77
N VAL A 173 -5.01 1.09 5.83
CA VAL A 173 -4.41 1.47 4.56
C VAL A 173 -4.59 2.97 4.40
N VAL A 174 -3.56 3.65 3.93
CA VAL A 174 -3.62 5.01 3.43
C VAL A 174 -3.70 4.91 1.91
N PRO A 175 -4.91 5.01 1.32
CA PRO A 175 -5.08 4.85 -0.11
C PRO A 175 -4.41 6.00 -0.85
N SER A 176 -3.57 5.68 -1.84
CA SER A 176 -2.79 6.64 -2.64
C SER A 176 -1.97 7.63 -1.80
N GLY A 177 -1.61 7.25 -0.56
CA GLY A 177 -0.93 8.13 0.38
C GLY A 177 0.59 8.13 0.27
N ALA A 178 1.19 7.18 -0.45
CA ALA A 178 2.63 7.13 -0.67
C ALA A 178 3.00 7.74 -2.03
N ILE A 179 3.79 8.79 -2.03
CA ILE A 179 4.28 9.44 -3.26
C ILE A 179 5.71 9.00 -3.51
N ILE A 180 6.00 8.57 -4.74
CA ILE A 180 7.34 8.16 -5.15
C ILE A 180 8.20 9.39 -5.43
N GLU A 181 9.34 9.49 -4.74
CA GLU A 181 10.29 10.60 -4.88
C GLU A 181 11.47 10.22 -5.79
N LYS A 182 11.83 8.94 -5.83
CA LYS A 182 13.02 8.45 -6.56
C LYS A 182 12.66 7.24 -7.42
N GLU A 183 13.19 7.21 -8.64
CA GLU A 183 13.10 6.02 -9.49
C GLU A 183 13.99 4.89 -8.97
N LEU A 184 13.59 3.65 -9.23
CA LEU A 184 14.47 2.51 -9.05
C LEU A 184 15.44 2.46 -10.24
N PRO A 185 16.77 2.46 -10.01
CA PRO A 185 17.71 2.13 -11.07
C PRO A 185 17.50 0.66 -11.45
N VAL A 186 16.93 0.44 -12.62
CA VAL A 186 16.84 -0.89 -13.23
C VAL A 186 18.04 -1.03 -14.15
N ASP A 187 19.07 -1.73 -13.70
CA ASP A 187 20.25 -2.01 -14.49
C ASP A 187 20.00 -3.23 -15.38
N ILE A 188 19.58 -2.97 -16.62
CA ILE A 188 19.29 -3.98 -17.64
C ILE A 188 20.60 -4.55 -18.22
N ASP A 189 21.72 -3.84 -18.09
CA ASP A 189 23.01 -4.23 -18.66
C ASP A 189 23.70 -5.32 -17.81
N SER A 190 23.38 -5.39 -16.52
CA SER A 190 23.93 -6.38 -15.58
C SER A 190 23.39 -7.82 -15.75
N TRP A 191 22.49 -8.07 -16.71
CA TRP A 191 21.80 -9.35 -16.89
C TRP A 191 22.45 -10.26 -17.95
N GLU A 192 23.51 -9.81 -18.62
CA GLU A 192 24.21 -10.54 -19.69
C GLU A 192 25.42 -11.39 -19.22
N THR A 193 25.49 -11.80 -17.95
CA THR A 193 26.51 -12.75 -17.45
C THR A 193 25.90 -13.96 -16.77
#